data_AF-A0A5T0UGR7-F1
#
_entry.id   AF-A0A5T0UGR7-F1
#
_cell.length_a   1.000
_cell.length_b   1.000
_cell.length_c   1.000
_cell.angle_alpha   90.00
_cell.angle_beta   90.00
_cell.angle_gamma   90.00
#
_symmetry.space_group_name_H-M   'P 1'
#
loop_
_entity.id
_entity.type
_entity.pdbx_description
1 polymer ?
#
loop_
_entity_poly.entity_id
_entity_poly.type
_entity_poly.pdbx_seq_one_letter_code
_entity_poly.pdbx_strand_id
1 'polypeptide(L)'
;REQMKHSRASHVTHLYNAQREFKHREPGVTGHALLEDNIYCELIADGFHVCPDMIKLAYELKGPDKIELVTDSMRAKGMPEGVSELGGQKVIVKDKQARLESGNLAGSVLQYKDAFVNIMKFTGCSLEDAIKMTSLNQA
;
A
#
# COMPACT_ATOMS: atom_id res chain seq x y z
N ARG A 1 -8.96 14.68 -12.24
CA ARG A 1 -10.25 13.97 -12.08
C ARG A 1 -10.90 13.60 -13.41
N GLU A 2 -11.27 14.56 -14.26
CA GLU A 2 -11.99 14.27 -15.52
C GLU A 2 -11.24 13.30 -16.44
N GLN A 3 -9.93 13.44 -16.59
CA GLN A 3 -9.12 12.50 -17.38
C GLN A 3 -9.22 11.05 -16.88
N MET A 4 -9.24 10.84 -15.56
CA MET A 4 -9.35 9.51 -14.96
C MET A 4 -10.74 8.92 -15.20
N LYS A 5 -11.82 9.72 -15.09
CA LYS A 5 -13.20 9.28 -15.39
C LYS A 5 -13.40 8.86 -16.86
N HIS A 6 -12.63 9.44 -17.77
CA HIS A 6 -12.65 9.10 -19.19
C HIS A 6 -11.56 8.09 -19.58
N SER A 7 -10.78 7.61 -18.60
CA SER A 7 -9.80 6.54 -18.80
C SER A 7 -10.42 5.19 -18.50
N ARG A 8 -9.69 4.11 -18.83
CA ARG A 8 -10.01 2.74 -18.39
C ARG A 8 -9.23 2.31 -17.16
N ALA A 9 -8.59 3.24 -16.45
CA ALA A 9 -7.86 2.92 -15.24
C ALA A 9 -8.84 2.50 -14.13
N SER A 10 -8.61 1.32 -13.58
CA SER A 10 -9.42 0.75 -12.50
C SER A 10 -8.66 0.53 -11.20
N HIS A 11 -7.33 0.74 -11.18
CA HIS A 11 -6.49 0.55 -9.99
C HIS A 11 -5.57 1.75 -9.75
N VAL A 12 -5.22 1.94 -8.49
CA VAL A 12 -4.13 2.82 -8.04
C VAL A 12 -3.12 1.97 -7.29
N THR A 13 -1.92 1.88 -7.86
CA THR A 13 -0.79 1.11 -7.32
C THR A 13 -0.29 1.72 -6.01
N HIS A 14 -0.05 0.86 -5.02
CA HIS A 14 0.44 1.15 -3.67
C HIS A 14 0.06 2.56 -3.17
N LEU A 15 -1.24 2.80 -2.93
CA LEU A 15 -1.83 4.07 -2.51
C LEU A 15 -0.93 4.84 -1.51
N TYR A 16 -0.83 6.15 -1.70
CA TYR A 16 0.06 7.10 -1.00
C TYR A 16 1.52 7.14 -1.50
N ASN A 17 2.05 6.03 -2.04
CA ASN A 17 3.48 5.91 -2.34
C ASN A 17 3.81 6.35 -3.76
N ALA A 18 4.84 7.19 -3.94
CA ALA A 18 5.27 7.74 -5.23
C ALA A 18 4.15 8.45 -6.02
N GLN A 19 3.21 9.07 -5.30
CA GLN A 19 2.04 9.75 -5.86
C GLN A 19 2.12 11.26 -5.67
N ARG A 20 1.40 12.03 -6.50
CA ARG A 20 1.22 13.46 -6.25
C ARG A 20 0.53 13.65 -4.91
N GLU A 21 1.14 14.45 -4.05
CA GLU A 21 0.72 14.69 -2.67
C GLU A 21 -0.75 15.10 -2.55
N PHE A 22 -1.38 14.64 -1.48
CA PHE A 22 -2.74 15.02 -1.10
C PHE A 22 -2.73 16.38 -0.37
N LYS A 23 -3.31 17.41 -0.99
CA LYS A 23 -3.40 18.77 -0.43
C LYS A 23 -4.83 19.28 -0.46
N HIS A 24 -5.18 20.20 0.44
CA HIS A 24 -6.54 20.73 0.56
C HIS A 24 -7.06 21.46 -0.69
N ARG A 25 -6.17 22.08 -1.48
CA ARG A 25 -6.51 22.75 -2.76
C ARG A 25 -6.36 21.85 -3.99
N GLU A 26 -5.65 20.74 -3.86
CA GLU A 26 -5.41 19.80 -4.95
C GLU A 26 -5.37 18.37 -4.37
N PRO A 27 -6.43 17.57 -4.56
CA PRO A 27 -6.50 16.23 -4.00
C PRO A 27 -5.38 15.27 -4.43
N GLY A 28 -4.70 15.56 -5.54
CA GLY A 28 -3.63 14.71 -6.07
C GLY A 28 -4.17 13.35 -6.55
N VAL A 29 -3.26 12.37 -6.68
CA VAL A 29 -3.65 11.00 -7.07
C VAL A 29 -4.41 10.35 -5.93
N THR A 30 -3.86 10.41 -4.72
CA THR A 30 -4.41 9.80 -3.51
C THR A 30 -5.84 10.28 -3.22
N GLY A 31 -6.06 11.61 -3.19
CA GLY A 31 -7.38 12.14 -2.88
C GLY A 31 -8.43 11.78 -3.94
N HIS A 32 -8.05 11.72 -5.22
CA HIS A 32 -8.95 11.23 -6.26
C HIS A 32 -9.22 9.72 -6.17
N ALA A 33 -8.21 8.91 -5.84
CA ALA A 33 -8.38 7.47 -5.63
C ALA A 33 -9.36 7.16 -4.49
N LEU A 34 -9.27 7.93 -3.40
CA LEU A 34 -10.14 7.83 -2.23
C LEU A 34 -11.58 8.28 -2.53
N LEU A 35 -11.78 9.21 -3.46
CA LEU A 35 -13.10 9.77 -3.80
C LEU A 35 -13.86 9.02 -4.92
N GLU A 36 -13.20 8.15 -5.68
CA GLU A 36 -13.85 7.43 -6.78
C GLU A 36 -14.15 5.98 -6.41
N ASP A 37 -15.42 5.61 -6.36
CA ASP A 37 -15.88 4.28 -5.94
C ASP A 37 -15.44 3.15 -6.88
N ASN A 38 -15.22 3.46 -8.15
CA ASN A 38 -14.90 2.48 -9.19
C ASN A 38 -13.40 2.14 -9.29
N ILE A 39 -12.55 2.70 -8.42
CA ILE A 39 -11.11 2.45 -8.41
C ILE A 39 -10.74 1.57 -7.21
N TYR A 40 -10.01 0.49 -7.49
CA TYR A 40 -9.32 -0.32 -6.48
C TYR A 40 -8.05 0.39 -6.02
N CYS A 41 -7.77 0.32 -4.72
CA CYS A 41 -6.57 0.90 -4.14
C CYS A 41 -5.71 -0.21 -3.55
N GLU A 42 -4.53 -0.39 -4.11
CA GLU A 42 -3.52 -1.27 -3.53
C GLU A 42 -2.94 -0.63 -2.25
N LEU A 43 -2.69 -1.41 -1.20
CA LEU A 43 -2.17 -0.89 0.06
C LEU A 43 -1.10 -1.81 0.67
N ILE A 44 0.04 -1.22 1.02
CA ILE A 44 1.14 -1.90 1.72
C ILE A 44 0.94 -1.72 3.23
N ALA A 45 0.41 -2.75 3.90
CA ALA A 45 0.08 -2.71 5.32
C ALA A 45 1.26 -3.11 6.23
N ASP A 46 2.42 -2.45 6.08
CA ASP A 46 3.61 -2.70 6.93
C ASP A 46 3.80 -1.70 8.08
N GLY A 47 3.08 -0.56 8.04
CA GLY A 47 3.21 0.53 9.00
C GLY A 47 4.40 1.47 8.74
N PHE A 48 5.15 1.25 7.65
CA PHE A 48 6.32 2.06 7.27
C PHE A 48 6.09 2.83 5.97
N HIS A 49 5.49 2.19 4.97
CA HIS A 49 5.06 2.84 3.73
C HIS A 49 3.88 3.77 4.00
N VAL A 50 2.93 3.28 4.81
CA VAL A 50 1.74 4.02 5.22
C VAL A 50 1.58 3.85 6.72
N CYS A 51 1.44 4.96 7.46
CA CYS A 51 1.21 4.87 8.89
C CYS A 51 -0.19 4.29 9.20
N PRO A 52 -0.40 3.67 10.38
CA PRO A 52 -1.68 3.04 10.72
C PRO A 52 -2.91 3.96 10.56
N ASP A 53 -2.81 5.23 10.93
CA ASP A 53 -3.92 6.19 10.83
C ASP A 53 -4.35 6.41 9.37
N MET A 54 -3.39 6.46 8.44
CA MET A 54 -3.68 6.64 7.02
C MET A 54 -4.20 5.35 6.37
N ILE A 55 -3.78 4.18 6.86
CA ILE A 55 -4.38 2.89 6.47
C ILE A 55 -5.85 2.84 6.92
N LYS A 56 -6.13 3.25 8.15
CA LYS A 56 -7.50 3.35 8.67
C LYS A 56 -8.35 4.32 7.88
N LEU A 57 -7.82 5.50 7.56
CA LEU A 57 -8.52 6.48 6.72
C LEU A 57 -8.86 5.92 5.33
N ALA A 58 -7.93 5.22 4.69
CA ALA A 58 -8.19 4.56 3.41
C ALA A 58 -9.32 3.53 3.55
N TYR A 59 -9.30 2.71 4.59
CA TYR A 59 -10.34 1.74 4.89
C TYR A 59 -11.72 2.37 5.10
N GLU A 60 -11.81 3.44 5.90
CA GLU A 60 -13.07 4.12 6.16
C GLU A 60 -13.67 4.76 4.90
N LEU A 61 -12.85 5.25 3.98
CA LEU A 61 -13.31 5.91 2.76
C LEU A 61 -13.59 4.94 1.60
N LYS A 62 -12.72 3.95 1.39
CA LYS A 62 -12.84 2.99 0.27
C LYS A 62 -13.70 1.79 0.61
N GLY A 63 -13.74 1.41 1.87
CA GLY A 63 -14.33 0.16 2.31
C GLY A 63 -13.52 -1.08 1.89
N PRO A 64 -13.90 -2.24 2.43
CA PRO A 64 -13.21 -3.51 2.22
C PRO A 64 -13.33 -4.04 0.79
N ASP A 65 -14.33 -3.62 0.02
CA ASP A 65 -14.58 -4.11 -1.34
C ASP A 65 -13.71 -3.42 -2.42
N LYS A 66 -12.96 -2.36 -2.05
CA LYS A 66 -12.14 -1.56 -2.97
C LYS A 66 -10.69 -1.37 -2.51
N ILE A 67 -10.26 -2.15 -1.51
CA ILE A 67 -8.87 -2.19 -1.07
C ILE A 67 -8.27 -3.54 -1.43
N GLU A 68 -7.04 -3.53 -1.94
CA GLU A 68 -6.27 -4.71 -2.26
C GLU A 68 -4.96 -4.66 -1.47
N LEU A 69 -4.72 -5.57 -0.54
CA LEU A 69 -3.42 -5.64 0.10
C LEU A 69 -2.39 -6.19 -0.87
N VAL A 70 -1.27 -5.49 -0.95
CA VAL A 70 -0.07 -5.90 -1.68
C VAL A 70 1.11 -5.86 -0.72
N THR A 71 2.09 -6.73 -0.92
CA THR A 71 3.32 -6.62 -0.14
C THR A 71 4.26 -5.60 -0.72
N ASP A 72 4.28 -5.42 -2.05
CA ASP A 72 5.37 -4.74 -2.76
C ASP A 72 6.76 -5.21 -2.30
N SER A 73 6.85 -6.51 -2.00
CA SER A 73 8.03 -7.07 -1.34
C SER A 73 9.15 -7.33 -2.34
N MET A 74 10.36 -6.95 -1.99
CA MET A 74 11.55 -7.23 -2.78
C MET A 74 12.27 -8.52 -2.34
N ARG A 75 13.31 -8.93 -3.08
CA ARG A 75 14.01 -10.23 -2.95
C ARG A 75 14.53 -10.58 -1.56
N ALA A 76 14.69 -9.60 -0.66
CA ALA A 76 15.13 -9.83 0.71
C ALA A 76 14.01 -10.25 1.66
N LYS A 77 12.74 -10.32 1.21
CA LYS A 77 11.65 -10.85 2.03
C LYS A 77 11.98 -12.25 2.52
N GLY A 78 11.99 -12.43 3.84
CA GLY A 78 12.28 -13.71 4.49
C GLY A 78 13.77 -14.04 4.63
N MET A 79 14.66 -13.13 4.20
CA MET A 79 16.10 -13.25 4.38
C MET A 79 16.54 -12.55 5.69
N PRO A 80 17.71 -12.91 6.26
CA PRO A 80 18.34 -12.13 7.32
C PRO A 80 18.58 -10.68 6.90
N GLU A 81 18.67 -9.78 7.88
CA GLU A 81 19.05 -8.39 7.64
C GLU A 81 20.42 -8.29 6.97
N GLY A 82 20.60 -7.27 6.14
CA GLY A 82 21.84 -7.09 5.38
C GLY A 82 21.66 -6.28 4.10
N VAL A 83 22.66 -6.36 3.23
CA VAL A 83 22.66 -5.66 1.94
C VAL A 83 21.96 -6.53 0.89
N SER A 84 21.11 -5.91 0.10
CA SER A 84 20.42 -6.49 -1.05
C SER A 84 20.43 -5.51 -2.23
N GLU A 85 19.63 -5.80 -3.26
CA GLU A 85 19.56 -5.00 -4.48
C GLU A 85 18.13 -4.97 -5.04
N LEU A 86 17.74 -3.81 -5.60
CA LEU A 86 16.49 -3.61 -6.34
C LEU A 86 16.72 -2.63 -7.51
N GLY A 87 16.48 -3.08 -8.75
CA GLY A 87 16.57 -2.23 -9.94
C GLY A 87 17.99 -1.69 -10.21
N GLY A 88 19.02 -2.45 -9.89
CA GLY A 88 20.43 -2.09 -9.94
C GLY A 88 20.93 -1.26 -8.75
N GLN A 89 20.07 -0.92 -7.79
CA GLN A 89 20.42 -0.08 -6.65
C GLN A 89 20.66 -0.91 -5.40
N LYS A 90 21.68 -0.53 -4.63
CA LYS A 90 21.97 -1.13 -3.33
C LYS A 90 20.86 -0.77 -2.33
N VAL A 91 20.33 -1.79 -1.65
CA VAL A 91 19.30 -1.67 -0.63
C VAL A 91 19.84 -2.22 0.69
N ILE A 92 19.61 -1.50 1.78
CA ILE A 92 19.94 -1.92 3.14
C ILE A 92 18.64 -2.37 3.80
N VAL A 93 18.61 -3.64 4.20
CA VAL A 93 17.48 -4.25 4.91
C VAL A 93 17.80 -4.32 6.39
N LYS A 94 17.01 -3.61 7.18
CA LYS A 94 17.15 -3.52 8.62
C LYS A 94 15.83 -3.12 9.27
N ASP A 95 15.53 -3.63 10.45
CA ASP A 95 14.35 -3.27 11.25
C ASP A 95 13.05 -3.38 10.44
N LYS A 96 12.91 -4.50 9.71
CA LYS A 96 11.79 -4.83 8.80
C LYS A 96 11.58 -3.85 7.63
N GLN A 97 12.55 -3.02 7.31
CA GLN A 97 12.47 -2.04 6.23
C GLN A 97 13.56 -2.28 5.19
N ALA A 98 13.24 -2.02 3.92
CA ALA A 98 14.19 -2.00 2.81
C ALA A 98 14.38 -0.55 2.37
N ARG A 99 15.59 0.00 2.51
CA ARG A 99 15.89 1.40 2.19
C ARG A 99 17.10 1.53 1.28
N LEU A 100 17.07 2.50 0.38
CA LEU A 100 18.25 2.95 -0.36
C LEU A 100 19.25 3.61 0.59
N GLU A 101 20.48 3.82 0.13
CA GLU A 101 21.50 4.57 0.88
C GLU A 101 21.07 6.02 1.17
N SER A 102 20.18 6.59 0.35
CA SER A 102 19.56 7.90 0.60
C SER A 102 18.53 7.90 1.72
N GLY A 103 18.13 6.74 2.24
CA GLY A 103 17.10 6.57 3.25
C GLY A 103 15.68 6.36 2.70
N ASN A 104 15.45 6.56 1.40
CA ASN A 104 14.15 6.29 0.77
C ASN A 104 13.79 4.80 0.85
N LEU A 105 12.50 4.47 0.98
CA LEU A 105 12.02 3.10 0.88
C LEU A 105 12.25 2.54 -0.54
N ALA A 106 12.61 1.27 -0.64
CA ALA A 106 12.85 0.55 -1.89
C ALA A 106 12.17 -0.82 -1.86
N GLY A 107 10.87 -0.80 -2.16
CA GLY A 107 9.97 -1.91 -1.89
C GLY A 107 9.87 -2.20 -0.39
N SER A 108 9.28 -3.35 -0.05
CA SER A 108 9.16 -3.81 1.33
C SER A 108 9.86 -5.16 1.56
N VAL A 109 9.91 -5.58 2.81
CA VAL A 109 10.16 -6.99 3.19
C VAL A 109 8.95 -7.60 3.90
N LEU A 110 7.76 -7.02 3.69
CA LEU A 110 6.50 -7.44 4.29
C LEU A 110 6.13 -8.86 3.84
N GLN A 111 5.80 -9.73 4.80
CA GLN A 111 5.19 -11.01 4.49
C GLN A 111 3.67 -10.84 4.40
N TYR A 112 3.03 -11.55 3.46
CA TYR A 112 1.60 -11.37 3.18
C TYR A 112 0.72 -11.70 4.40
N LYS A 113 1.13 -12.69 5.22
CA LYS A 113 0.48 -13.01 6.50
C LYS A 113 0.52 -11.85 7.51
N ASP A 114 1.60 -11.06 7.49
CA ASP A 114 1.75 -9.93 8.40
C ASP A 114 0.88 -8.76 7.91
N ALA A 115 0.74 -8.58 6.58
CA ALA A 115 -0.21 -7.62 6.01
C ALA A 115 -1.65 -7.91 6.45
N PHE A 116 -2.06 -9.19 6.44
CA PHE A 116 -3.37 -9.65 6.92
C PHE A 116 -3.60 -9.32 8.41
N VAL A 117 -2.61 -9.62 9.26
CA VAL A 117 -2.71 -9.31 10.71
C VAL A 117 -2.73 -7.79 10.93
N ASN A 118 -1.89 -7.05 10.20
CA ASN A 118 -1.75 -5.61 10.34
C ASN A 118 -3.01 -4.87 9.90
N ILE A 119 -3.68 -5.26 8.81
CA ILE A 119 -4.90 -4.55 8.37
C ILE A 119 -5.98 -4.63 9.45
N MET A 120 -6.23 -5.81 10.02
CA MET A 120 -7.19 -5.96 11.12
C MET A 120 -6.77 -5.15 12.34
N LYS A 121 -5.47 -5.15 12.68
CA LYS A 121 -4.96 -4.38 13.82
C LYS A 121 -5.09 -2.87 13.62
N PHE A 122 -4.83 -2.36 12.43
CA PHE A 122 -4.80 -0.92 12.16
C PHE A 122 -6.19 -0.33 11.93
N THR A 123 -7.12 -1.10 11.37
CA THR A 123 -8.47 -0.63 11.02
C THR A 123 -9.54 -1.08 12.00
N GLY A 124 -9.33 -2.22 12.68
CA GLY A 124 -10.37 -2.90 13.46
C GLY A 124 -11.41 -3.62 12.59
N CYS A 125 -11.12 -3.87 11.30
CA CYS A 125 -12.05 -4.53 10.39
C CYS A 125 -12.34 -5.98 10.82
N SER A 126 -13.44 -6.53 10.29
CA SER A 126 -13.79 -7.93 10.50
C SER A 126 -12.79 -8.88 9.81
N LEU A 127 -12.84 -10.16 10.19
CA LEU A 127 -12.10 -11.21 9.50
C LEU A 127 -12.54 -11.32 8.03
N GLU A 128 -13.84 -11.19 7.77
CA GLU A 128 -14.43 -11.26 6.43
C GLU A 128 -13.91 -10.14 5.53
N ASP A 129 -13.84 -8.91 6.07
CA ASP A 129 -13.28 -7.76 5.38
C ASP A 129 -11.79 -7.94 5.08
N ALA A 130 -11.03 -8.47 6.04
CA ALA A 130 -9.62 -8.79 5.82
C ALA A 130 -9.44 -9.84 4.71
N ILE A 131 -10.27 -10.89 4.67
CA ILE A 131 -10.25 -11.91 3.60
C ILE A 131 -10.57 -11.26 2.24
N LYS A 132 -11.55 -10.37 2.17
CA LYS A 132 -11.85 -9.65 0.92
C LYS A 132 -10.65 -8.88 0.40
N MET A 133 -10.05 -8.06 1.27
CA MET A 133 -8.91 -7.21 0.92
C MET A 133 -7.63 -7.99 0.60
N THR A 134 -7.52 -9.25 1.01
CA THR A 134 -6.30 -10.07 0.87
C THR A 134 -6.43 -11.22 -0.11
N SER A 135 -7.59 -11.37 -0.75
CA SER A 135 -7.81 -12.45 -1.71
C SER A 135 -8.92 -12.15 -2.70
N LEU A 136 -10.15 -11.87 -2.24
CA LEU A 136 -11.32 -11.85 -3.13
C LEU A 136 -11.28 -10.71 -4.13
N ASN A 137 -10.83 -9.53 -3.70
CA ASN A 137 -10.83 -8.35 -4.56
C ASN A 137 -9.87 -8.50 -5.74
N GLN A 138 -8.78 -9.24 -5.55
CA GLN A 138 -7.72 -9.48 -6.54
C GLN A 138 -8.02 -10.66 -7.50
N ALA A 139 -9.09 -11.43 -7.27
CA ALA A 139 -9.35 -12.71 -7.93
C ALA A 139 -9.97 -12.60 -9.34
#